data_AF-A0A7S2M9E5-F1
#
_entry.id   AF-A0A7S2M9E5-F1
#
_cell.length_a   1.000
_cell.length_b   1.000
_cell.length_c   1.000
_cell.angle_alpha   90.00
_cell.angle_beta   90.00
_cell.angle_gamma   90.00
#
_symmetry.space_group_name_H-M   'P 1'
#
loop_
_entity.id
_entity.type
_entity.pdbx_description
1 polymer ?
#
loop_
_entity_poly.entity_id
_entity_poly.type
_entity_poly.pdbx_seq_one_letter_code
_entity_poly.pdbx_strand_id
1 'polypeptide(L)'
;DEAYLTRLWCVYEVAVAHAAGTTIRIMPLGMSVTLVMLHVFLFASQLGSRLLYVFVPLQGEVSRHVRTVLFLLMRGCCFSLVASASAETARMLLSLEHEFTFFRVRSTRIFDEEDRRMLYESIEEMYGSLDDFDIEVRTRVKQTVM
;
A
#
# COMPACT_ATOMS: atom_id res chain seq x y z
N ASP A 1 5.91 -5.98 0.11
CA ASP A 1 6.18 -7.42 0.27
C ASP A 1 4.90 -8.18 0.43
N GLU A 2 4.47 -8.86 -0.63
CA GLU A 2 3.39 -9.86 -0.62
C GLU A 2 3.68 -11.05 0.34
N ALA A 3 4.81 -11.02 1.04
CA ALA A 3 5.21 -12.02 2.02
C ALA A 3 5.10 -11.53 3.48
N TYR A 4 4.68 -10.28 3.75
CA TYR A 4 4.71 -9.76 5.13
C TYR A 4 3.79 -10.56 6.05
N LEU A 5 2.53 -10.79 5.67
CA LEU A 5 1.56 -11.56 6.49
C LEU A 5 1.76 -13.08 6.38
N THR A 6 2.66 -13.53 5.51
CA THR A 6 3.05 -14.94 5.45
C THR A 6 4.02 -15.33 6.58
N ARG A 7 4.64 -14.35 7.24
CA ARG A 7 5.62 -14.56 8.31
C ARG A 7 4.95 -14.47 9.68
N LEU A 8 5.11 -15.50 10.49
CA LEU A 8 4.50 -15.59 11.82
C LEU A 8 4.85 -14.38 12.70
N TRP A 9 6.14 -14.05 12.75
CA TRP A 9 6.67 -12.96 13.55
C TRP A 9 6.00 -11.61 13.23
N CYS A 10 5.85 -11.30 11.94
CA CYS A 10 5.25 -10.05 11.49
C CYS A 10 3.78 -9.92 11.90
N VAL A 11 3.01 -11.00 11.80
CA VAL A 11 1.59 -10.96 12.20
C VAL A 11 1.47 -10.89 13.73
N TYR A 12 2.34 -11.59 14.45
CA TYR A 12 2.42 -11.52 15.90
C TYR A 12 2.74 -10.12 16.40
N GLU A 13 3.74 -9.44 15.83
CA GLU A 13 4.08 -8.04 16.18
C GLU A 13 2.88 -7.11 16.02
N VAL A 14 2.15 -7.24 14.91
CA VAL A 14 0.97 -6.42 14.64
C VAL A 14 -0.15 -6.72 15.65
N ALA A 15 -0.37 -7.99 15.99
CA ALA A 15 -1.38 -8.39 16.97
C ALA A 15 -1.05 -7.89 18.38
N VAL A 16 0.22 -7.97 18.80
CA VAL A 16 0.68 -7.47 20.11
C VAL A 16 0.58 -5.95 20.18
N ALA A 17 1.00 -5.24 19.13
CA ALA A 17 0.87 -3.79 19.11
C ALA A 17 -0.61 -3.35 19.12
N HIS A 18 -1.50 -4.12 18.50
CA HIS A 18 -2.95 -3.89 18.58
C HIS A 18 -3.46 -4.09 20.01
N ALA A 19 -3.08 -5.20 20.66
CA ALA A 19 -3.45 -5.49 22.05
C ALA A 19 -2.91 -4.43 23.02
N ALA A 20 -1.75 -3.83 22.73
CA ALA A 20 -1.18 -2.70 23.47
C ALA A 20 -1.90 -1.36 23.22
N GLY A 21 -2.94 -1.33 22.37
CA GLY A 21 -3.69 -0.12 22.04
C GLY A 21 -2.98 0.83 21.07
N THR A 22 -1.97 0.35 20.35
CA THR A 22 -1.23 1.15 19.37
C THR A 22 -1.99 1.23 18.05
N THR A 23 -2.02 2.41 17.43
CA THR A 23 -2.56 2.56 16.08
C THR A 23 -1.55 2.05 15.06
N ILE A 24 -1.92 1.01 14.32
CA ILE A 24 -1.05 0.36 13.34
C ILE A 24 -1.69 0.47 11.96
N ARG A 25 -0.88 0.80 10.96
CA ARG A 25 -1.29 0.76 9.56
C ARG A 25 -0.23 0.04 8.75
N ILE A 26 -0.63 -1.00 8.04
CA ILE A 26 0.26 -1.68 7.09
C ILE A 26 0.15 -0.96 5.75
N MET A 27 1.27 -0.43 5.29
CA MET A 27 1.38 0.20 3.97
C MET A 27 2.35 -0.60 3.11
N PRO A 28 1.87 -1.35 2.11
CA PRO A 28 2.73 -2.05 1.17
C PRO A 28 3.71 -1.07 0.51
N LEU A 29 4.99 -1.43 0.49
CA LEU A 29 6.05 -0.60 -0.11
C LEU A 29 5.73 -0.19 -1.55
N GLY A 30 5.07 -1.07 -2.32
CA GLY A 30 4.62 -0.78 -3.68
C GLY A 30 3.68 0.42 -3.78
N MET A 31 2.83 0.65 -2.77
CA MET A 31 1.98 1.85 -2.70
C MET A 31 2.82 3.11 -2.52
N SER A 32 3.81 3.08 -1.63
CA SER A 32 4.72 4.21 -1.39
C SER A 32 5.51 4.57 -2.65
N VAL A 33 6.04 3.56 -3.35
CA VAL A 33 6.74 3.76 -4.64
C VAL A 33 5.82 4.38 -5.67
N THR A 34 4.60 3.86 -5.80
CA THR A 34 3.59 4.38 -6.75
C THR A 34 3.23 5.83 -6.45
N LEU A 35 3.04 6.18 -5.17
CA LEU A 35 2.77 7.54 -4.75
C LEU A 35 3.94 8.48 -5.06
N VAL A 36 5.18 8.05 -4.83
CA VAL A 36 6.37 8.85 -5.18
C VAL A 36 6.46 9.08 -6.68
N MET A 37 6.24 8.05 -7.50
CA MET A 37 6.22 8.19 -8.96
C MET A 37 5.14 9.18 -9.42
N LEU A 38 3.95 9.13 -8.82
CA LEU A 38 2.88 10.08 -9.10
C LEU A 38 3.28 11.52 -8.74
N HIS A 39 3.92 11.73 -7.58
CA HIS A 39 4.39 13.06 -7.17
C HIS A 39 5.46 13.61 -8.12
N VAL A 40 6.43 12.79 -8.50
CA VAL A 40 7.47 13.17 -9.48
C VAL A 40 6.84 13.54 -10.81
N PHE A 41 5.86 12.76 -11.29
CA PHE A 41 5.17 13.04 -12.55
C PHE A 41 4.36 14.33 -12.48
N LEU A 42 3.59 14.54 -11.41
CA LEU A 42 2.83 15.78 -11.22
C LEU A 42 3.76 16.99 -11.17
N PHE A 43 4.87 16.91 -10.45
CA PHE A 43 5.87 17.98 -10.41
C PHE A 43 6.45 18.27 -11.80
N ALA A 44 6.86 17.22 -12.52
CA ALA A 44 7.38 17.35 -13.89
C ALA A 44 6.33 17.95 -14.84
N SER A 45 5.06 17.57 -14.73
CA SER A 45 3.96 18.13 -15.54
C SER A 45 3.72 19.62 -15.24
N GLN A 46 3.80 20.02 -13.97
CA GLN A 46 3.65 21.42 -13.56
C GLN A 46 4.82 22.25 -14.07
N LEU A 47 6.05 21.75 -13.95
CA LEU A 47 7.23 22.38 -14.50
C LEU A 47 7.15 22.51 -16.03
N GLY A 48 6.81 21.42 -16.72
CA GLY A 48 6.63 21.40 -18.17
C GLY A 48 5.55 22.38 -18.64
N SER A 49 4.45 22.49 -17.91
CA SER A 49 3.40 23.48 -18.20
C SER A 49 3.90 24.91 -18.11
N ARG A 50 4.75 25.24 -17.13
CA ARG A 50 5.35 26.58 -17.00
C ARG A 50 6.38 26.85 -18.10
N LEU A 51 7.21 25.86 -18.44
CA LEU A 51 8.18 25.97 -19.53
C LEU A 51 7.50 26.16 -20.88
N LEU A 52 6.32 25.56 -21.10
CA LEU A 52 5.51 25.79 -22.31
C LEU A 52 5.14 27.27 -22.50
N TYR A 53 4.87 28.02 -21.43
CA TYR A 53 4.62 29.47 -21.53
C TYR A 53 5.87 30.28 -21.92
N VAL A 54 7.06 29.76 -21.62
CA VAL A 54 8.34 30.40 -21.97
C VAL A 54 8.71 30.12 -23.43
N PHE A 55 8.58 28.87 -23.87
CA PHE A 55 9.06 28.43 -25.19
C PHE A 55 8.01 28.53 -26.30
N VAL A 56 6.71 28.57 -25.98
CA VAL A 56 5.63 28.69 -26.97
C VAL A 56 4.83 29.98 -26.68
N PRO A 57 5.33 31.14 -27.17
CA PRO A 57 4.65 32.41 -26.96
C PRO A 57 3.30 32.45 -27.68
N LEU A 58 2.37 33.24 -27.12
CA LEU A 58 0.95 33.35 -27.51
C LEU A 58 0.66 34.02 -28.86
N GLN A 59 1.67 34.13 -29.73
CA GLN A 59 1.56 34.87 -30.98
C GLN A 59 0.93 33.98 -32.06
N GLY A 60 -0.28 34.35 -32.50
CA GLY A 60 -1.04 33.65 -33.54
C GLY A 60 -2.00 32.56 -33.02
N GLU A 61 -3.01 32.24 -33.82
CA GLU A 61 -4.02 31.22 -33.47
C GLU A 61 -3.41 29.81 -33.41
N VAL A 62 -2.48 29.50 -34.32
CA VAL A 62 -1.79 28.20 -34.40
C VAL A 62 -1.04 27.88 -33.10
N SER A 63 -0.26 28.82 -32.55
CA SER A 63 0.49 28.61 -31.30
C SER A 63 -0.44 28.40 -30.10
N ARG A 64 -1.59 29.08 -30.08
CA ARG A 64 -2.63 28.91 -29.05
C ARG A 64 -3.25 27.50 -29.11
N HIS A 65 -3.57 27.01 -30.30
CA HIS A 65 -4.11 25.65 -30.48
C HIS A 65 -3.10 24.57 -30.09
N VAL A 66 -1.86 24.67 -30.56
CA VAL A 66 -0.78 23.74 -30.22
C VAL A 66 -0.59 23.66 -28.70
N ARG A 67 -0.55 24.81 -28.02
CA ARG A 67 -0.40 24.85 -26.56
C ARG A 67 -1.58 24.20 -25.83
N THR A 68 -2.81 24.47 -26.27
CA THR A 68 -4.01 23.85 -25.67
C THR A 68 -4.00 22.34 -25.83
N VAL A 69 -3.64 21.83 -27.01
CA VAL A 69 -3.52 20.39 -27.27
C VAL A 69 -2.46 19.76 -26.37
N LEU A 70 -1.27 20.35 -26.29
CA LEU A 70 -0.19 19.86 -25.41
C LEU A 70 -0.61 19.84 -23.93
N PHE A 71 -1.33 20.87 -23.48
CA PHE A 71 -1.83 20.93 -22.11
C PHE A 71 -2.89 19.86 -21.83
N LEU A 72 -3.81 19.62 -22.77
CA LEU A 72 -4.81 18.55 -22.67
C LEU A 72 -4.16 17.17 -22.66
N LEU A 73 -3.15 16.93 -23.51
CA LEU A 73 -2.40 15.68 -23.54
C LEU A 73 -1.69 15.42 -22.21
N MET A 74 -0.97 16.42 -21.67
CA MET A 74 -0.32 16.29 -20.36
C MET A 74 -1.33 15.97 -19.24
N ARG A 75 -2.48 16.66 -19.21
CA ARG A 75 -3.55 16.36 -18.25
C ARG A 75 -4.11 14.95 -18.43
N GLY A 76 -4.35 14.52 -19.66
CA GLY A 76 -4.80 13.17 -19.98
C GLY A 76 -3.85 12.11 -19.42
N CYS A 77 -2.54 12.28 -19.64
CA CYS A 77 -1.52 11.40 -19.07
C CYS A 77 -1.53 11.39 -17.54
N CYS A 78 -1.71 12.56 -16.88
CA CYS A 78 -1.87 12.61 -15.42
C CYS A 78 -3.05 11.75 -14.95
N PHE A 79 -4.22 11.88 -15.58
CA PHE A 79 -5.41 11.10 -15.20
C PHE A 79 -5.19 9.60 -15.40
N SER A 80 -4.58 9.18 -16.51
CA SER A 80 -4.28 7.77 -16.77
C SER A 80 -3.30 7.20 -15.72
N LEU A 81 -2.29 7.96 -15.33
CA LEU A 81 -1.34 7.54 -14.29
C LEU A 81 -1.99 7.45 -12.91
N VAL A 82 -2.80 8.44 -12.53
CA VAL A 82 -3.58 8.38 -11.27
C VAL A 82 -4.48 7.16 -11.28
N ALA A 83 -5.22 6.92 -12.36
CA ALA A 83 -6.11 5.76 -12.47
C ALA A 83 -5.33 4.43 -12.36
N SER A 84 -4.18 4.32 -13.03
CA SER A 84 -3.32 3.14 -12.95
C SER A 84 -2.77 2.92 -11.53
N ALA A 85 -2.28 3.99 -10.90
CA ALA A 85 -1.78 3.98 -9.52
C ALA A 85 -2.88 3.58 -8.52
N SER A 86 -4.09 4.11 -8.67
CA SER A 86 -5.24 3.74 -7.86
C SER A 86 -5.64 2.29 -8.06
N ALA A 87 -5.63 1.79 -9.29
CA ALA A 87 -5.95 0.40 -9.59
C ALA A 87 -4.91 -0.57 -8.99
N GLU A 88 -3.62 -0.22 -9.05
CA GLU A 88 -2.56 -0.99 -8.41
C GLU A 88 -2.70 -0.99 -6.89
N THR A 89 -2.95 0.18 -6.29
CA THR A 89 -3.19 0.33 -4.85
C THR A 89 -4.39 -0.51 -4.40
N ALA A 90 -5.50 -0.47 -5.15
CA ALA A 90 -6.68 -1.27 -4.87
C ALA A 90 -6.38 -2.78 -4.93
N ARG A 91 -5.61 -3.24 -5.93
CA ARG A 91 -5.18 -4.64 -6.02
C ARG A 91 -4.34 -5.07 -4.82
N MET A 92 -3.39 -4.23 -4.38
CA MET A 92 -2.57 -4.51 -3.20
C MET A 92 -3.40 -4.57 -1.91
N LEU A 93 -4.38 -3.67 -1.73
CA LEU A 93 -5.29 -3.71 -0.58
C LEU A 93 -6.15 -4.98 -0.57
N LEU A 94 -6.68 -5.37 -1.73
CA LEU A 94 -7.45 -6.62 -1.86
C LEU A 94 -6.60 -7.86 -1.56
N SER A 95 -5.33 -7.88 -1.99
CA SER A 95 -4.40 -8.97 -1.65
C SER A 95 -4.16 -9.03 -0.14
N LEU A 96 -3.90 -7.89 0.50
CA LEU A 96 -3.72 -7.80 1.95
C LEU A 96 -4.97 -8.28 2.69
N GLU A 97 -6.15 -7.87 2.22
CA GLU A 97 -7.43 -8.31 2.78
C GLU A 97 -7.58 -9.83 2.71
N HIS A 98 -7.24 -10.40 1.56
CA HIS A 98 -7.30 -11.82 1.32
C HIS A 98 -6.35 -12.58 2.27
N GLU A 99 -5.10 -12.11 2.40
CA GLU A 99 -4.11 -12.67 3.32
C GLU A 99 -4.60 -12.68 4.77
N PHE A 100 -5.18 -11.58 5.26
CA PHE A 100 -5.78 -11.55 6.60
C PHE A 100 -6.97 -12.50 6.75
N THR A 101 -7.82 -12.60 5.73
CA THR A 101 -9.05 -13.41 5.79
C THR A 101 -8.73 -14.91 5.87
N PHE A 102 -7.71 -15.37 5.15
CA PHE A 102 -7.29 -16.76 5.11
C PHE A 102 -6.09 -17.07 6.00
N PHE A 103 -5.61 -16.10 6.77
CA PHE A 103 -4.50 -16.26 7.70
C PHE A 103 -4.70 -17.47 8.59
N ARG A 104 -3.72 -18.37 8.70
CA ARG A 104 -3.66 -19.35 9.79
C ARG A 104 -2.28 -19.40 10.38
N VAL A 105 -2.20 -19.27 11.70
CA VAL A 105 -0.96 -19.29 12.48
C VAL A 105 -0.14 -20.54 12.18
N ARG A 106 -0.78 -21.72 12.11
CA ARG A 106 -0.12 -23.00 11.83
C ARG A 106 0.46 -23.13 10.41
N SER A 107 -0.06 -22.36 9.44
CA SER A 107 0.43 -22.37 8.05
C SER A 107 1.42 -21.26 7.75
N THR A 108 1.72 -20.39 8.72
CA THR A 108 2.68 -19.30 8.52
C THR A 108 4.11 -19.81 8.41
N ARG A 109 4.88 -19.09 7.61
CA ARG A 109 6.32 -19.31 7.46
C ARG A 109 7.04 -18.74 8.66
N ILE A 110 8.02 -19.48 9.13
CA ILE A 110 9.00 -19.03 10.10
C ILE A 110 10.33 -19.65 9.70
N PHE A 111 11.42 -18.93 9.96
CA PHE A 111 12.75 -19.38 9.57
C PHE A 111 13.30 -20.38 10.60
N ASP A 112 13.04 -20.13 11.88
CA ASP A 112 13.49 -20.96 12.99
C ASP A 112 12.31 -21.65 13.69
N GLU A 113 12.44 -22.95 13.95
CA GLU A 113 11.44 -23.73 14.68
C GLU A 113 11.49 -23.47 16.19
N GLU A 114 12.64 -23.03 16.72
CA GLU A 114 12.73 -22.61 18.12
C GLU A 114 11.91 -21.34 18.36
N ASP A 115 12.03 -20.36 17.46
CA ASP A 115 11.19 -19.16 17.45
C ASP A 115 9.69 -19.53 17.33
N ARG A 116 9.36 -20.55 16.53
CA ARG A 116 7.95 -21.00 16.39
C ARG A 116 7.39 -21.44 17.71
N ARG A 117 8.12 -22.27 18.45
CA ARG A 117 7.68 -22.77 19.75
C ARG A 117 7.51 -21.61 20.73
N MET A 118 8.48 -20.70 20.78
CA MET A 118 8.43 -19.52 21.66
C MET A 118 7.21 -18.64 21.35
N LEU A 119 6.94 -18.38 20.07
CA LEU A 119 5.78 -17.60 19.66
C LEU A 119 4.47 -18.31 19.95
N TYR A 120 4.38 -19.63 19.75
CA TYR A 120 3.17 -20.38 20.07
C TYR A 120 2.87 -20.33 21.57
N GLU A 121 3.88 -20.55 22.41
CA GLU A 121 3.73 -20.42 23.87
C GLU A 121 3.25 -19.01 24.26
N SER A 122 3.86 -17.97 23.68
CA SER A 122 3.46 -16.59 23.98
C SER A 122 2.06 -16.23 23.44
N ILE A 123 1.68 -16.76 22.28
CA ILE A 123 0.33 -16.60 21.72
C ILE A 123 -0.70 -17.28 22.62
N GLU A 124 -0.44 -18.51 23.05
CA GLU A 124 -1.34 -19.25 23.94
C GLU A 124 -1.46 -18.56 25.30
N GLU A 125 -0.38 -17.96 25.82
CA GLU A 125 -0.41 -17.18 27.05
C GLU A 125 -1.28 -15.92 26.94
N MET A 126 -1.17 -15.17 25.83
CA MET A 126 -1.88 -13.90 25.66
C MET A 126 -3.31 -14.04 25.14
N TYR A 127 -3.54 -14.97 24.22
CA TYR A 127 -4.81 -15.12 23.49
C TYR A 127 -5.57 -16.40 23.89
N GLY A 128 -5.00 -17.24 24.74
CA GLY A 128 -5.62 -18.47 25.25
C GLY A 128 -5.39 -19.68 24.35
N SER A 129 -5.50 -19.52 23.03
CA SER A 129 -5.19 -20.58 22.07
C SER A 129 -4.73 -20.03 20.72
N LEU A 130 -4.06 -20.89 19.94
CA LEU A 130 -3.71 -20.60 18.55
C LEU A 130 -4.93 -20.33 17.66
N ASP A 131 -6.06 -20.98 17.95
CA ASP A 131 -7.30 -20.82 17.17
C ASP A 131 -8.03 -19.50 17.54
N ASP A 132 -7.95 -19.07 18.81
CA ASP A 132 -8.43 -17.75 19.24
C ASP A 132 -7.59 -16.62 18.64
N PHE A 133 -6.27 -16.80 18.55
CA PHE A 133 -5.37 -15.89 17.85
C PHE A 133 -5.72 -15.76 16.36
N ASP A 134 -5.99 -16.87 15.69
CA ASP A 134 -6.47 -16.86 14.30
C ASP A 134 -7.74 -16.03 14.14
N ILE A 135 -8.70 -16.14 15.07
CA ILE A 135 -9.95 -15.37 15.07
C ILE A 135 -9.65 -13.88 15.29
N GLU A 136 -8.82 -13.55 16.26
CA GLU A 136 -8.45 -12.18 16.60
C GLU A 136 -7.77 -11.48 15.41
N VAL A 137 -6.83 -12.16 14.76
CA VAL A 137 -6.12 -11.64 13.58
C VAL A 137 -7.09 -11.41 12.41
N ARG A 138 -7.96 -12.37 12.11
CA ARG A 138 -8.93 -12.30 10.99
C ARG A 138 -10.00 -11.23 11.20
N THR A 139 -10.24 -10.82 12.45
CA THR A 139 -11.34 -9.91 12.81
C THR A 139 -10.81 -8.55 13.26
N ARG A 140 -10.33 -8.43 14.50
CA ARG A 140 -10.01 -7.14 15.13
C ARG A 140 -8.73 -6.52 14.58
N VAL A 141 -7.70 -7.33 14.38
CA VAL A 141 -6.44 -6.85 13.80
C VAL A 141 -6.67 -6.39 12.36
N LYS A 142 -7.36 -7.22 11.54
CA LYS A 142 -7.75 -6.86 10.17
C LYS A 142 -8.48 -5.50 10.12
N GLN A 143 -9.49 -5.30 10.98
CA GLN A 143 -10.26 -4.05 11.01
C GLN A 143 -9.45 -2.82 11.45
N THR A 144 -8.42 -3.01 12.27
CA THR A 144 -7.61 -1.90 12.77
C THR A 144 -6.56 -1.48 11.74
N VAL A 145 -6.05 -2.45 10.98
CA VAL A 145 -4.90 -2.26 10.09
C VAL A 145 -5.31 -1.84 8.67
N MET A 146 -6.51 -2.23 8.24
CA MET A 146 -7.10 -1.89 6.93
C MET A 146 -7.85 -0.57 6.96
#